data_AF-A0AAU6F341-F1
#
_entry.id   AF-A0AAU6F341-F1
#
_cell.length_a   1.000
_cell.length_b   1.000
_cell.length_c   1.000
_cell.angle_alpha   90.00
_cell.angle_beta   90.00
_cell.angle_gamma   90.00
#
_symmetry.space_group_name_H-M   'P 1'
#
loop_
_entity.id
_entity.type
_entity.pdbx_description
1 polymer ?
#
loop_
_entity_poly.entity_id
_entity_poly.type
_entity_poly.pdbx_seq_one_letter_code
_entity_poly.pdbx_strand_id
1 'polypeptide(L)'
;MVPRPARISKITIQAGAPTLELIPPMDMSSREIRIPLAEAVAVLQDLNEFVVSLDRLGSRQASGTADEHTVGTFIDDWDVARRLARVRHVISVALDEQLSKEDNLEIDALCEQGRFYTDNVGNPSPDQSS
;
A
#
# COMPACT_ATOMS: atom_id res chain seq x y z
N MET A 1 -0.24 70.28 38.42
CA MET A 1 0.09 68.86 38.69
C MET A 1 -0.27 68.08 37.43
N VAL A 2 0.72 67.62 36.66
CA VAL A 2 0.53 67.05 35.31
C VAL A 2 0.47 65.51 35.42
N PRO A 3 -0.52 64.81 34.84
CA PRO A 3 -0.55 63.36 34.87
C PRO A 3 0.37 62.75 33.79
N ARG A 4 1.19 61.78 34.20
CA ARG A 4 2.06 60.95 33.33
C ARG A 4 1.21 59.96 32.51
N PRO A 5 1.54 59.70 31.24
CA PRO A 5 0.88 58.65 30.47
C PRO A 5 1.39 57.25 30.84
N ALA A 6 0.48 56.28 30.92
CA ALA A 6 0.76 54.88 31.18
C ALA A 6 1.38 54.18 29.96
N ARG A 7 2.46 53.42 30.15
CA ARG A 7 3.07 52.56 29.13
C ARG A 7 2.23 51.28 28.97
N ILE A 8 1.75 51.01 27.76
CA ILE A 8 1.16 49.72 27.39
C ILE A 8 2.28 48.83 26.85
N SER A 9 2.62 47.77 27.58
CA SER A 9 3.57 46.75 27.14
C SER A 9 2.88 45.79 26.17
N LYS A 10 3.38 45.70 24.93
CA LYS A 10 2.97 44.66 23.97
C LYS A 10 3.59 43.32 24.40
N ILE A 11 2.75 42.36 24.75
CA ILE A 11 3.13 40.96 24.94
C ILE A 11 2.99 40.28 23.58
N THR A 12 4.11 39.85 22.99
CA THR A 12 4.12 38.98 21.81
C THR A 12 4.25 37.55 22.31
N ILE A 13 3.21 36.74 22.16
CA ILE A 13 3.29 35.29 22.43
C ILE A 13 3.73 34.61 21.14
N GLN A 14 4.95 34.06 21.17
CA GLN A 14 5.51 33.28 20.08
C GLN A 14 5.04 31.83 20.27
N ALA A 15 4.04 31.42 19.50
CA ALA A 15 3.63 30.03 19.41
C ALA A 15 4.70 29.26 18.62
N GLY A 16 5.65 28.65 19.34
CA GLY A 16 6.52 27.63 18.77
C GLY A 16 5.72 26.35 18.58
N ALA A 17 5.20 26.12 17.38
CA ALA A 17 4.76 24.78 16.99
C ALA A 17 6.02 23.89 16.90
N PRO A 18 6.10 22.76 17.61
CA PRO A 18 7.17 21.81 17.39
C PRO A 18 6.99 21.23 15.98
N THR A 19 7.97 21.48 15.12
CA THR A 19 8.15 20.74 13.87
C THR A 19 8.18 19.27 14.21
N LEU A 20 7.14 18.54 13.83
CA LEU A 20 7.21 17.09 13.72
C LEU A 20 8.31 16.83 12.70
N GLU A 21 9.50 16.42 13.16
CA GLU A 21 10.52 15.89 12.27
C GLU A 21 9.92 14.68 11.57
N LEU A 22 9.46 14.90 10.35
CA LEU A 22 9.18 13.85 9.38
C LEU A 22 10.47 13.04 9.29
N ILE A 23 10.42 11.83 9.84
CA ILE A 23 11.46 10.82 9.65
C ILE A 23 11.77 10.82 8.14
N PRO A 24 13.03 11.04 7.74
CA PRO A 24 13.36 11.06 6.32
C PRO A 24 12.94 9.71 5.72
N PRO A 25 12.28 9.72 4.54
CA PRO A 25 11.78 8.49 3.92
C PRO A 25 12.93 7.49 3.74
N MET A 26 12.63 6.21 3.99
CA MET A 26 13.60 5.13 3.88
C MET A 26 14.32 5.18 2.52
N ASP A 27 15.66 5.22 2.53
CA ASP A 27 16.42 5.06 1.28
C ASP A 27 16.37 3.61 0.83
N MET A 28 15.40 3.35 -0.04
CA MET A 28 15.13 2.05 -0.66
C MET A 28 16.16 1.70 -1.76
N SER A 29 16.98 2.65 -2.20
CA SER A 29 17.71 2.56 -3.47
C SER A 29 18.89 1.57 -3.46
N SER A 30 19.36 1.17 -2.27
CA SER A 30 20.56 0.33 -2.11
C SER A 30 20.38 -0.87 -1.16
N ARG A 31 19.15 -1.12 -0.65
CA ARG A 31 18.90 -2.19 0.31
C ARG A 31 18.52 -3.48 -0.42
N GLU A 32 19.17 -4.58 -0.04
CA GLU A 32 18.88 -5.91 -0.56
C GLU A 32 18.14 -6.73 0.49
N ILE A 33 17.09 -7.44 0.07
CA ILE A 33 16.37 -8.42 0.87
C ILE A 33 16.71 -9.81 0.34
N ARG A 34 17.17 -10.69 1.23
CA ARG A 34 17.54 -12.07 0.88
C ARG A 34 16.38 -13.00 1.12
N ILE A 35 16.03 -13.79 0.12
CA ILE A 35 15.02 -14.85 0.19
C ILE A 35 15.72 -16.16 -0.22
N PRO A 36 15.46 -17.30 0.46
CA PRO A 36 15.94 -18.59 0.00
C PRO A 36 15.54 -18.83 -1.46
N LEU A 37 16.51 -19.26 -2.30
CA LEU A 37 16.26 -19.41 -3.74
C LEU A 37 15.06 -20.30 -4.05
N ALA A 38 14.85 -21.38 -3.28
CA ALA A 38 13.70 -22.26 -3.43
C ALA A 38 12.36 -21.53 -3.21
N GLU A 39 12.30 -20.63 -2.24
CA GLU A 39 11.10 -19.84 -1.96
C GLU A 39 10.88 -18.78 -3.05
N ALA A 40 11.95 -18.09 -3.47
CA ALA A 40 11.90 -17.13 -4.57
C ALA A 40 11.42 -17.79 -5.88
N VAL A 41 11.91 -18.99 -6.19
CA VAL A 41 11.47 -19.77 -7.36
C VAL A 41 10.01 -20.18 -7.24
N ALA A 42 9.56 -20.65 -6.07
CA ALA A 42 8.16 -21.01 -5.86
C ALA A 42 7.23 -19.80 -6.00
N VAL A 43 7.61 -18.65 -5.45
CA VAL A 43 6.89 -17.38 -5.61
C VAL A 43 6.80 -16.98 -7.08
N LEU A 44 7.92 -17.05 -7.81
CA LEU A 44 7.97 -16.69 -9.22
C LEU A 44 7.08 -17.62 -10.07
N GLN A 45 7.06 -18.92 -9.77
CA GLN A 45 6.19 -19.87 -10.45
C GLN A 45 4.71 -19.54 -10.24
N ASP A 46 4.29 -19.34 -8.99
CA ASP A 46 2.92 -18.94 -8.65
C ASP A 46 2.52 -17.65 -9.39
N LEU A 47 3.35 -16.61 -9.29
CA LEU A 47 3.07 -15.31 -9.92
C LEU A 47 3.01 -15.40 -11.45
N ASN A 48 3.94 -16.14 -12.07
CA ASN A 48 3.94 -16.30 -13.52
C ASN A 48 2.70 -17.04 -14.03
N GLU A 49 2.29 -18.08 -13.32
CA GLU A 49 1.08 -18.84 -13.65
C GLU A 49 -0.16 -17.96 -13.60
N PHE A 50 -0.27 -17.10 -12.58
CA PHE A 50 -1.40 -16.18 -12.45
C PHE A 50 -1.39 -15.08 -13.49
N VAL A 51 -0.25 -14.43 -13.72
CA VAL A 51 -0.15 -13.34 -14.72
C VAL A 51 -0.50 -13.85 -16.11
N VAL A 52 0.05 -14.99 -16.52
CA VAL A 52 -0.23 -15.56 -17.85
C VAL A 52 -1.68 -16.01 -17.97
N SER A 53 -2.24 -16.60 -16.92
CA SER A 53 -3.63 -17.08 -16.96
C SER A 53 -4.62 -15.91 -16.97
N LEU A 54 -4.38 -14.88 -16.17
CA LEU A 54 -5.21 -13.67 -16.13
C LEU A 54 -5.15 -12.89 -17.45
N ASP A 55 -3.99 -12.78 -18.09
CA ASP A 55 -3.86 -12.17 -19.42
C ASP A 55 -4.73 -12.91 -20.46
N ARG A 56 -4.63 -14.24 -20.49
CA ARG A 56 -5.43 -15.08 -21.40
C ARG A 56 -6.92 -14.99 -21.10
N LEU A 57 -7.31 -15.00 -19.82
CA LEU A 57 -8.70 -14.86 -19.41
C LEU A 57 -9.25 -13.48 -19.79
N GLY A 58 -8.49 -12.41 -19.54
CA GLY A 58 -8.86 -11.05 -19.94
C GLY A 58 -9.05 -10.92 -21.46
N SER A 59 -8.16 -11.51 -22.25
CA SER A 59 -8.30 -11.58 -23.71
C SER A 59 -9.56 -12.35 -24.15
N ARG A 60 -9.87 -13.46 -23.48
CA ARG A 60 -11.09 -14.24 -23.73
C ARG A 60 -12.36 -13.49 -23.31
N GLN A 61 -12.34 -12.74 -22.21
CA GLN A 61 -13.44 -11.87 -21.80
C GLN A 61 -13.69 -10.78 -22.85
N ALA A 62 -12.62 -10.12 -23.33
CA ALA A 62 -12.72 -9.09 -24.37
C ALA A 62 -13.27 -9.63 -25.71
N SER A 63 -13.04 -10.90 -26.01
CA SER A 63 -13.60 -11.58 -27.20
C SER A 63 -14.96 -12.25 -26.96
N GLY A 64 -15.52 -12.17 -25.75
CA GLY A 64 -16.81 -12.77 -25.39
C GLY A 64 -16.78 -14.29 -25.23
N THR A 65 -15.60 -14.89 -25.08
CA THR A 65 -15.41 -16.35 -24.96
C THR A 65 -15.08 -16.82 -23.54
N ALA A 66 -15.06 -15.90 -22.58
CA ALA A 66 -15.01 -16.14 -21.15
C ALA A 66 -15.90 -15.11 -20.43
N ASP A 67 -16.52 -15.52 -19.34
CA ASP A 67 -17.40 -14.71 -18.51
C ASP A 67 -16.90 -14.67 -17.05
N GLU A 68 -17.65 -14.00 -16.17
CA GLU A 68 -17.33 -13.91 -14.74
C GLU A 68 -17.22 -15.29 -14.09
N HIS A 69 -18.07 -16.25 -14.49
CA HIS A 69 -18.02 -17.62 -13.98
C HIS A 69 -16.71 -18.33 -14.36
N THR A 70 -16.23 -18.12 -15.59
CA THR A 70 -14.94 -18.66 -16.05
C THR A 70 -13.78 -18.11 -15.22
N VAL A 71 -13.80 -16.81 -14.87
CA VAL A 71 -12.79 -16.20 -14.01
C VAL A 71 -12.87 -16.71 -12.58
N GLY A 72 -14.07 -16.79 -12.00
CA GLY A 72 -14.29 -17.34 -10.66
C GLY A 72 -13.78 -18.78 -10.53
N THR A 73 -14.08 -19.62 -11.54
CA THR A 73 -13.58 -21.00 -11.60
C THR A 73 -12.05 -21.06 -11.60
N PHE A 74 -11.37 -20.18 -12.33
CA PHE A 74 -9.91 -20.10 -12.27
C PHE A 74 -9.42 -19.74 -10.87
N ILE A 75 -10.03 -18.75 -10.20
CA ILE A 75 -9.63 -18.34 -8.86
C ILE A 75 -9.79 -19.49 -7.86
N ASP A 76 -10.92 -20.19 -7.91
CA ASP A 76 -11.28 -21.25 -6.98
C ASP A 76 -10.50 -22.54 -7.26
N ASP A 77 -10.58 -23.10 -8.47
CA ASP A 77 -9.99 -24.39 -8.80
C ASP A 77 -8.46 -24.38 -8.72
N TRP A 78 -7.83 -23.21 -8.92
CA TRP A 78 -6.37 -23.06 -8.90
C TRP A 78 -5.84 -22.53 -7.57
N ASP A 79 -6.71 -22.40 -6.55
CA ASP A 79 -6.38 -21.92 -5.21
C ASP A 79 -5.65 -20.57 -5.23
N VAL A 80 -6.02 -19.66 -6.14
CA VAL A 80 -5.25 -18.45 -6.44
C VAL A 80 -5.09 -17.57 -5.19
N ALA A 81 -6.16 -17.38 -4.42
CA ALA A 81 -6.13 -16.58 -3.20
C ALA A 81 -5.16 -17.16 -2.16
N ARG A 82 -5.20 -18.48 -1.93
CA ARG A 82 -4.33 -19.17 -0.98
C ARG A 82 -2.85 -19.07 -1.39
N ARG A 83 -2.57 -19.23 -2.68
CA ARG A 83 -1.21 -19.14 -3.23
C ARG A 83 -0.68 -17.70 -3.19
N LEU A 84 -1.50 -16.70 -3.51
CA LEU A 84 -1.14 -15.28 -3.34
C LEU A 84 -0.89 -14.92 -1.87
N ALA A 85 -1.69 -15.44 -0.94
CA ALA A 85 -1.47 -15.24 0.49
C ALA A 85 -0.11 -15.83 0.93
N ARG A 86 0.26 -17.01 0.41
CA ARG A 86 1.59 -17.60 0.61
C ARG A 86 2.70 -16.71 0.04
N VAL A 87 2.54 -16.22 -1.19
CA VAL A 87 3.51 -15.31 -1.83
C VAL A 87 3.73 -14.07 -0.97
N ARG A 88 2.64 -13.42 -0.53
CA ARG A 88 2.70 -12.27 0.37
C ARG A 88 3.45 -12.61 1.66
N HIS A 89 3.13 -13.76 2.26
CA HIS A 89 3.75 -14.19 3.51
C HIS A 89 5.26 -14.38 3.38
N VAL A 90 5.74 -15.06 2.33
CA VAL A 90 7.18 -15.26 2.08
C VAL A 90 7.92 -13.92 2.01
N ILE A 91 7.34 -12.95 1.29
CA ILE A 91 7.94 -11.62 1.15
C ILE A 91 7.91 -10.86 2.48
N SER A 92 6.77 -10.85 3.18
CA SER A 92 6.63 -10.17 4.48
C SER A 92 7.59 -10.72 5.53
N VAL A 93 7.74 -12.04 5.64
CA VAL A 93 8.70 -12.65 6.58
C VAL A 93 10.13 -12.22 6.27
N ALA A 94 10.52 -12.23 4.99
CA ALA A 94 11.87 -11.82 4.60
C ALA A 94 12.14 -10.34 4.92
N LEU A 95 11.12 -9.47 4.82
CA LEU A 95 11.20 -8.06 5.21
C LEU A 95 11.29 -7.93 6.73
N ASP A 96 10.40 -8.57 7.48
CA ASP A 96 10.34 -8.53 8.94
C ASP A 96 11.66 -8.98 9.60
N GLU A 97 12.33 -9.99 9.01
CA GLU A 97 13.58 -10.54 9.52
C GLU A 97 14.81 -9.64 9.24
N GLN A 98 14.76 -8.82 8.19
CA GLN A 98 15.94 -8.10 7.69
C GLN A 98 15.85 -6.58 7.86
N LEU A 99 14.66 -6.04 8.14
CA LEU A 99 14.43 -4.62 8.30
C LEU A 99 14.18 -4.23 9.75
N SER A 100 14.41 -2.96 10.05
CA SER A 100 14.06 -2.40 11.35
C SER A 100 12.54 -2.36 11.51
N LYS A 101 12.08 -2.23 12.76
CA LYS A 101 10.65 -2.09 13.05
C LYS A 101 10.08 -0.83 12.40
N GLU A 102 10.83 0.28 12.41
CA GLU A 102 10.42 1.52 11.75
C GLU A 102 10.24 1.33 10.24
N ASP A 103 11.18 0.66 9.59
CA ASP A 103 11.12 0.39 8.14
C ASP A 103 9.93 -0.51 7.77
N ASN A 104 9.66 -1.56 8.56
CA ASN A 104 8.52 -2.45 8.32
C ASN A 104 7.18 -1.71 8.47
N LEU A 105 7.07 -0.79 9.44
CA LEU A 105 5.88 0.06 9.59
C LEU A 105 5.69 1.00 8.40
N GLU A 106 6.77 1.52 7.82
CA GLU A 106 6.70 2.34 6.60
C GLU A 106 6.22 1.50 5.40
N ILE A 107 6.72 0.28 5.25
CA ILE A 107 6.27 -0.64 4.19
C ILE A 107 4.81 -1.03 4.36
N ASP A 108 4.36 -1.35 5.57
CA ASP A 108 2.95 -1.64 5.85
C ASP A 108 2.05 -0.46 5.44
N ALA A 109 2.44 0.75 5.81
CA ALA A 109 1.73 1.97 5.43
C ALA A 109 1.69 2.20 3.91
N LEU A 110 2.74 1.80 3.17
CA LEU A 110 2.75 1.82 1.71
C LEU A 110 1.80 0.77 1.11
N CYS A 111 1.76 -0.43 1.69
CA CYS A 111 0.84 -1.48 1.25
C CYS A 111 -0.63 -1.09 1.45
N GLU A 112 -0.96 -0.40 2.54
CA GLU A 112 -2.33 0.07 2.83
C GLU A 112 -2.84 1.15 1.86
N GLN A 113 -1.95 1.84 1.13
CA GLN A 113 -2.33 2.82 0.11
C GLN A 113 -2.80 2.19 -1.21
N GLY A 114 -2.78 0.85 -1.31
CA GLY A 114 -3.27 0.11 -2.46
C GLY A 114 -4.76 0.35 -2.75
N ARG A 115 -5.17 0.10 -4.00
CA ARG A 115 -6.60 0.05 -4.35
C ARG A 115 -7.13 -1.35 -4.08
N PHE A 116 -7.98 -1.47 -3.07
CA PHE A 116 -8.62 -2.73 -2.71
C PHE A 116 -10.04 -2.78 -3.25
N TYR A 117 -10.45 -3.96 -3.73
CA TYR A 117 -11.85 -4.21 -4.03
C TYR A 117 -12.63 -4.22 -2.70
N THR A 118 -13.71 -3.45 -2.64
CA THR A 118 -14.62 -3.40 -1.48
C THR A 118 -16.04 -3.48 -2.03
N ASP A 119 -16.95 -4.10 -1.28
CA ASP A 119 -18.35 -4.21 -1.68
C ASP A 119 -19.09 -2.84 -1.74
N ASN A 120 -18.44 -1.73 -1.38
CA ASN A 120 -18.98 -0.37 -1.51
C ASN A 120 -18.93 0.15 -2.96
N VAL A 121 -19.76 -0.41 -3.82
CA VAL A 121 -20.19 0.28 -5.04
C VAL A 121 -21.40 1.17 -4.67
N GLY A 122 -21.15 2.38 -4.17
CA GLY A 122 -22.25 3.35 -3.95
C GLY A 122 -22.01 4.50 -2.98
N ASN A 123 -21.27 5.53 -3.42
CA ASN A 123 -21.81 6.90 -3.51
C ASN A 123 -20.81 7.79 -4.26
N PRO A 124 -21.11 8.29 -5.47
CA PRO A 124 -20.38 9.43 -6.00
C PRO A 124 -20.69 10.63 -5.08
N SER A 125 -19.66 11.24 -4.49
CA SER A 125 -19.81 12.54 -3.82
C SER A 125 -20.40 13.54 -4.83
N PRO A 126 -21.58 14.12 -4.59
CA PRO A 126 -22.16 15.11 -5.47
C PRO A 126 -21.57 16.47 -5.10
N ASP A 127 -20.29 16.69 -5.37
CA ASP A 127 -19.72 18.01 -5.10
C ASP A 127 -18.48 18.31 -5.95
N GLN A 128 -18.66 18.30 -7.28
CA GLN A 128 -17.93 19.20 -8.17
C GLN A 128 -18.86 19.68 -9.29
N SER A 129 -19.67 20.68 -8.95
CA SER A 129 -20.24 21.61 -9.92
C SER A 129 -20.48 22.94 -9.22
N SER A 130 -19.48 23.83 -9.28
CA SER A 130 -19.60 25.29 -9.43
C SER A 130 -18.21 25.91 -9.62
#